data_AF-A0A9W6WLH8-F1
#
_entry.id   AF-A0A9W6WLH8-F1
#
_cell.length_a   1.000
_cell.length_b   1.000
_cell.length_c   1.000
_cell.angle_alpha   90.00
_cell.angle_beta   90.00
_cell.angle_gamma   90.00
#
_symmetry.space_group_name_H-M   'P 1'
#
loop_
_entity.id
_entity.type
_entity.pdbx_description
1 polymer ?
#
loop_
_entity_poly.entity_id
_entity_poly.type
_entity_poly.pdbx_seq_one_letter_code
_entity_poly.pdbx_strand_id
1 'polypeptide(L)'
;MSAAIEQRNQDATVYVGNLDDRVSEELLWELMLQAGSVCNVHMPRDKVTGAHQNYGFVEFRSEECAEYAVKVLNMVQLFGRVIRVKKAANDRKSLDVGANLFLGNLDPEVDEKLLYDTFSAFGGIVDTPKVMRDPDTKASRGFGFVSFDSFEAADLAIECMHGQYLCNRQVVVQYAFKKDSHNERHGSEAERLLAQRNPNKLQPHTMFAFTAAGGAMQAPPPPQYAQSYMGAVPPPPPAQTMALPPRSGHSAVAIGAKIYVFGGLDAAAADIYNDVYVFNTRTSSWSKPAIVGDLPLPRNAHAAVVLPETEETASAQRMLVFGGSSPEYGATSDLYILHIPSNETKSLYWEKLSTSSETPEARELHCGLLQSDNTVVFAGGRNFDGKVCTDMAILDYSTWTWQLVPICEWNRCSLAAGVVDGELVSFGGWDGGRICNDCYRYSDDEESWLAVTAANAKDEKEPVDPSVEGVSERFGHCGTTVTMELPSEAAEKTRQQGLLVFGGMNAESDLDDLILIMPCLLSCT
;
A
#
# COMPACT_ATOMS: atom_id res chain seq x y z
N MET A 1 14.32 31.21 -36.83
CA MET A 1 14.85 29.88 -36.50
C MET A 1 13.87 29.22 -35.55
N SER A 2 13.02 28.35 -36.09
CA SER A 2 12.07 27.54 -35.32
C SER A 2 12.84 26.40 -34.65
N ALA A 3 13.12 26.53 -33.36
CA ALA A 3 13.50 25.38 -32.55
C ALA A 3 12.34 24.38 -32.61
N ALA A 4 12.68 23.13 -32.87
CA ALA A 4 11.75 22.02 -33.00
C ALA A 4 10.78 22.02 -31.80
N ILE A 5 9.49 21.99 -32.12
CA ILE A 5 8.49 21.47 -31.20
C ILE A 5 8.87 20.01 -31.04
N GLU A 6 9.71 19.71 -30.04
CA GLU A 6 9.79 18.37 -29.49
C GLU A 6 8.35 17.93 -29.24
N GLN A 7 8.04 16.75 -29.74
CA GLN A 7 6.71 16.16 -29.74
C GLN A 7 6.26 16.01 -28.29
N ARG A 8 5.63 17.06 -27.74
CA ARG A 8 5.15 17.11 -26.35
C ARG A 8 4.44 15.81 -26.05
N ASN A 9 4.82 15.16 -24.95
CA ASN A 9 4.24 13.87 -24.60
C ASN A 9 2.78 14.11 -24.17
N GLN A 10 1.84 13.99 -25.12
CA GLN A 10 0.42 14.28 -24.89
C GLN A 10 -0.19 13.33 -23.86
N ASP A 11 0.36 12.11 -23.76
CA ASP A 11 -0.08 11.09 -22.82
C ASP A 11 0.40 11.38 -21.39
N ALA A 12 1.57 12.02 -21.25
CA ALA A 12 2.10 12.56 -19.98
C ALA A 12 1.74 14.02 -19.71
N THR A 13 0.85 14.62 -20.50
CA THR A 13 0.40 16.00 -20.29
C THR A 13 -1.01 16.04 -19.73
N VAL A 14 -1.23 16.84 -18.68
CA VAL A 14 -2.56 17.16 -18.17
C VAL A 14 -2.98 18.58 -18.55
N TYR A 15 -4.27 18.74 -18.85
CA TYR A 15 -4.97 20.00 -18.92
C TYR A 15 -5.48 20.38 -17.53
N VAL A 16 -5.21 21.61 -17.10
CA VAL A 16 -5.69 22.18 -15.84
C VAL A 16 -6.57 23.39 -16.16
N GLY A 17 -7.88 23.25 -15.98
CA GLY A 17 -8.86 24.30 -16.27
C GLY A 17 -9.47 24.93 -15.03
N ASN A 18 -10.23 26.00 -15.24
CA ASN A 18 -10.91 26.78 -14.20
C ASN A 18 -9.95 27.43 -13.18
N LEU A 19 -8.76 27.83 -13.65
CA LEU A 19 -7.79 28.54 -12.84
C LEU A 19 -8.31 29.94 -12.47
N ASP A 20 -7.99 30.39 -11.25
CA ASP A 20 -8.23 31.76 -10.80
C ASP A 20 -7.17 32.70 -11.37
N ASP A 21 -7.53 33.95 -11.62
CA ASP A 21 -6.68 34.98 -12.27
C ASP A 21 -5.38 35.28 -11.50
N ARG A 22 -5.30 34.85 -10.23
CA ARG A 22 -4.12 34.97 -9.35
C ARG A 22 -3.13 33.81 -9.49
N VAL A 23 -3.48 32.75 -10.22
CA VAL A 23 -2.62 31.57 -10.37
C VAL A 23 -1.47 31.88 -11.31
N SER A 24 -0.25 31.81 -10.80
CA SER A 24 0.96 31.93 -11.62
C SER A 24 1.42 30.57 -12.12
N GLU A 25 2.33 30.59 -13.09
CA GLU A 25 2.90 29.38 -13.68
C GLU A 25 3.76 28.61 -12.66
N GLU A 26 4.45 29.35 -11.79
CA GLU A 26 5.24 28.82 -10.68
C GLU A 26 4.35 28.17 -9.62
N LEU A 27 3.22 28.80 -9.28
CA LEU A 27 2.28 28.20 -8.33
C LEU A 27 1.66 26.92 -8.89
N LEU A 28 1.33 26.91 -10.18
CA LEU A 28 0.82 25.72 -10.84
C LEU A 28 1.87 24.61 -10.90
N TRP A 29 3.15 24.94 -11.09
CA TRP A 29 4.27 24.02 -10.98
C TRP A 29 4.37 23.40 -9.58
N GLU A 30 4.42 24.24 -8.54
CA GLU A 30 4.55 23.79 -7.13
C GLU A 30 3.38 22.89 -6.71
N LEU A 31 2.15 23.23 -7.11
CA LEU A 31 0.98 22.40 -6.84
C LEU A 31 1.08 21.04 -7.51
N MET A 32 1.58 20.99 -8.76
CA MET A 32 1.64 19.77 -9.55
C MET A 32 2.79 18.84 -9.14
N LEU A 33 3.83 19.37 -8.48
CA LEU A 33 4.88 18.56 -7.85
C LEU A 33 4.32 17.56 -6.82
N GLN A 34 3.16 17.85 -6.21
CA GLN A 34 2.49 16.93 -5.29
C GLN A 34 2.03 15.63 -5.96
N ALA A 35 1.87 15.64 -7.29
CA ALA A 35 1.45 14.48 -8.08
C ALA A 35 2.60 13.78 -8.82
N GLY A 36 3.77 14.41 -8.95
CA GLY A 36 4.93 13.80 -9.58
C GLY A 36 5.92 14.79 -10.17
N SER A 37 6.99 14.26 -10.78
CA SER A 37 8.03 15.07 -11.41
C SER A 37 7.48 15.80 -12.63
N VAL A 38 7.38 17.13 -12.53
CA VAL A 38 6.94 18.02 -13.61
C VAL A 38 8.14 18.33 -14.52
N CYS A 39 7.97 18.16 -15.81
CA CYS A 39 8.94 18.53 -16.83
C CYS A 39 8.70 19.95 -17.34
N ASN A 40 7.44 20.33 -17.54
CA ASN A 40 7.08 21.60 -18.12
C ASN A 40 5.70 22.05 -17.65
N VAL A 41 5.53 23.35 -17.43
CA VAL A 41 4.22 23.99 -17.26
C VAL A 41 4.09 25.02 -18.36
N HIS A 42 2.91 25.10 -18.96
CA HIS A 42 2.60 26.10 -19.96
C HIS A 42 1.23 26.70 -19.70
N MET A 43 1.19 27.99 -19.35
CA MET A 43 -0.06 28.74 -19.22
C MET A 43 -0.23 29.73 -20.38
N PRO A 44 -1.16 29.49 -21.33
CA PRO A 44 -1.43 30.44 -22.40
C PRO A 44 -1.92 31.79 -21.86
N ARG A 45 -1.25 32.86 -22.26
CA ARG A 45 -1.55 34.25 -21.87
C ARG A 45 -2.10 35.03 -23.04
N ASP A 46 -3.02 35.95 -22.75
CA ASP A 46 -3.48 36.94 -23.69
C ASP A 46 -2.34 37.92 -24.01
N LYS A 47 -2.08 38.14 -25.31
CA LYS A 47 -0.99 38.97 -25.82
C LYS A 47 -1.16 40.47 -25.52
N VAL A 48 -2.37 40.90 -25.19
CA VAL A 48 -2.66 42.32 -24.87
C VAL A 48 -2.65 42.55 -23.36
N THR A 49 -3.37 41.72 -22.60
CA THR A 49 -3.55 41.92 -21.16
C THR A 49 -2.50 41.22 -20.29
N GLY A 50 -1.76 40.24 -20.83
CA GLY A 50 -0.77 39.44 -20.09
C GLY A 50 -1.38 38.43 -19.11
N ALA A 51 -2.70 38.45 -18.93
CA ALA A 51 -3.45 37.52 -18.09
C ALA A 51 -3.52 36.13 -18.73
N HIS A 52 -3.50 35.08 -17.91
CA HIS A 52 -3.68 33.72 -18.39
C HIS A 52 -5.16 33.45 -18.72
N GLN A 53 -5.43 32.52 -19.62
CA GLN A 53 -6.79 32.25 -20.11
C GLN A 53 -7.60 31.31 -19.20
N ASN A 54 -7.34 31.33 -17.89
CA ASN A 54 -7.96 30.44 -16.89
C ASN A 54 -7.73 28.92 -17.10
N TYR A 55 -6.70 28.55 -17.86
CA TYR A 55 -6.23 27.18 -17.99
C TYR A 55 -4.72 27.11 -18.25
N GLY A 56 -4.15 25.93 -18.02
CA GLY A 56 -2.75 25.61 -18.28
C GLY A 56 -2.57 24.15 -18.68
N PHE A 57 -1.39 23.82 -19.17
CA PHE A 57 -0.96 22.47 -19.46
C PHE A 57 0.27 22.14 -18.62
N VAL A 58 0.29 20.93 -18.08
CA VAL A 58 1.38 20.47 -17.22
C VAL A 58 1.86 19.13 -17.76
N GLU A 59 3.11 19.08 -18.20
CA GLU A 59 3.77 17.89 -18.71
C GLU A 59 4.58 17.26 -17.59
N PHE A 60 4.25 16.01 -17.28
CA PHE A 60 4.98 15.20 -16.31
C PHE A 60 6.05 14.37 -17.00
N ARG A 61 7.01 13.88 -16.20
CA ARG A 61 8.06 12.97 -16.68
C ARG A 61 7.51 11.61 -17.12
N SER A 62 6.42 11.15 -16.52
CA SER A 62 5.74 9.90 -16.88
C SER A 62 4.24 10.12 -17.09
N GLU A 63 3.63 9.25 -17.92
CA GLU A 63 2.19 9.18 -18.11
C GLU A 63 1.45 8.81 -16.81
N GLU A 64 2.08 7.99 -15.96
CA GLU A 64 1.55 7.58 -14.67
C GLU A 64 1.38 8.76 -13.71
N CYS A 65 2.35 9.70 -13.68
CA CYS A 65 2.23 10.93 -12.90
C CYS A 65 1.09 11.82 -13.43
N ALA A 66 0.87 11.86 -14.75
CA ALA A 66 -0.25 12.57 -15.34
C ALA A 66 -1.60 11.94 -14.97
N GLU A 67 -1.70 10.61 -14.96
CA GLU A 67 -2.89 9.90 -14.48
C GLU A 67 -3.15 10.15 -12.99
N TYR A 68 -2.10 10.10 -12.18
CA TYR A 68 -2.17 10.34 -10.76
C TYR A 68 -2.60 11.79 -10.46
N ALA A 69 -2.05 12.77 -11.18
CA ALA A 69 -2.46 14.18 -11.07
C ALA A 69 -3.95 14.38 -11.39
N VAL A 70 -4.47 13.70 -12.42
CA VAL A 70 -5.91 13.71 -12.75
C VAL A 70 -6.74 13.13 -11.61
N LYS A 71 -6.25 12.10 -10.92
CA LYS A 71 -6.98 11.46 -9.80
C LYS A 71 -6.96 12.31 -8.53
N VAL A 72 -5.81 12.87 -8.16
CA VAL A 72 -5.61 13.49 -6.84
C VAL A 72 -5.83 15.00 -6.85
N LEU A 73 -5.49 15.69 -7.94
CA LEU A 73 -5.54 17.16 -8.00
C LEU A 73 -6.79 17.70 -8.70
N ASN A 74 -7.57 16.84 -9.37
CA ASN A 74 -8.85 17.26 -9.93
C ASN A 74 -9.83 17.63 -8.79
N MET A 75 -10.56 18.72 -8.95
CA MET A 75 -11.52 19.27 -7.98
C MET A 75 -10.93 19.89 -6.71
N VAL A 76 -9.61 20.05 -6.62
CA VAL A 76 -8.98 20.81 -5.54
C VAL A 76 -9.35 22.30 -5.64
N GLN A 77 -9.65 22.92 -4.50
CA GLN A 77 -9.91 24.36 -4.46
C GLN A 77 -8.60 25.14 -4.43
N LEU A 78 -8.40 25.99 -5.44
CA LEU A 78 -7.31 26.95 -5.53
C LEU A 78 -7.90 28.36 -5.60
N PHE A 79 -7.57 29.21 -4.63
CA PHE A 79 -8.10 30.58 -4.53
C PHE A 79 -9.63 30.70 -4.53
N GLY A 80 -10.34 29.66 -4.06
CA GLY A 80 -11.80 29.61 -4.03
C GLY A 80 -12.44 29.14 -5.35
N ARG A 81 -11.66 28.78 -6.37
CA ARG A 81 -12.13 28.09 -7.58
C ARG A 81 -11.67 26.62 -7.56
N VAL A 82 -12.55 25.70 -7.92
CA VAL A 82 -12.20 24.28 -8.09
C VAL A 82 -11.46 24.07 -9.41
N ILE A 83 -10.21 23.61 -9.36
CA ILE A 83 -9.45 23.33 -10.59
C ILE A 83 -9.91 22.02 -11.21
N ARG A 84 -9.87 21.95 -12.54
CA ARG A 84 -10.27 20.74 -13.29
C ARG A 84 -9.06 20.15 -13.98
N VAL A 85 -8.61 18.99 -13.53
CA VAL A 85 -7.44 18.31 -14.09
C VAL A 85 -7.91 17.15 -14.97
N LYS A 86 -7.48 17.09 -16.24
CA LYS A 86 -7.83 16.04 -17.21
C LYS A 86 -6.61 15.67 -18.04
N LYS A 87 -6.51 14.45 -18.60
CA LYS A 87 -5.48 14.13 -19.60
C LYS A 87 -5.65 15.02 -20.84
N ALA A 88 -4.55 15.58 -21.35
CA ALA A 88 -4.56 16.43 -22.53
C ALA A 88 -4.98 15.66 -23.79
N ALA A 89 -4.63 14.36 -23.88
CA ALA A 89 -5.02 13.48 -24.98
C ALA A 89 -6.53 13.17 -25.06
N ASN A 90 -7.29 13.41 -23.98
CA ASN A 90 -8.71 13.03 -23.87
C ASN A 90 -9.70 14.11 -24.32
N ASP A 91 -9.25 15.21 -24.97
CA ASP A 91 -10.16 16.24 -25.52
C ASP A 91 -10.89 15.78 -26.81
N ARG A 92 -10.79 14.49 -27.17
CA ARG A 92 -11.72 13.84 -28.09
C ARG A 92 -13.09 13.82 -27.43
N LYS A 93 -13.93 14.82 -27.74
CA LYS A 93 -15.37 14.94 -27.43
C LYS A 93 -15.89 13.66 -26.77
N SER A 94 -15.98 13.65 -25.44
CA SER A 94 -16.53 12.51 -24.74
C SER A 94 -17.89 12.20 -25.37
N LEU A 95 -18.02 11.00 -25.91
CA LEU A 95 -19.27 10.58 -26.50
C LEU A 95 -20.25 10.50 -25.34
N ASP A 96 -21.23 11.42 -25.31
CA ASP A 96 -22.33 11.35 -24.35
C ASP A 96 -23.10 10.07 -24.65
N VAL A 97 -22.79 9.02 -23.89
CA VAL A 97 -23.42 7.71 -23.99
C VAL A 97 -24.89 7.79 -23.54
N GLY A 98 -25.31 8.92 -22.96
CA GLY A 98 -26.65 9.14 -22.44
C GLY A 98 -26.86 8.59 -21.05
N ALA A 99 -25.82 8.12 -20.35
CA ALA A 99 -25.91 7.63 -18.97
C ALA A 99 -25.87 8.79 -17.93
N ASN A 100 -26.74 9.77 -18.11
CA ASN A 100 -26.80 10.99 -17.30
C ASN A 100 -27.87 10.87 -16.21
N LEU A 101 -27.45 10.99 -14.94
CA LEU A 101 -28.31 10.96 -13.77
C LEU A 101 -28.58 12.36 -13.23
N PHE A 102 -29.81 12.57 -12.79
CA PHE A 102 -30.27 13.67 -11.96
C PHE A 102 -30.27 13.23 -10.49
N LEU A 103 -29.67 14.07 -9.65
CA LEU A 103 -29.62 13.92 -8.20
C LEU A 103 -30.44 15.03 -7.56
N GLY A 104 -31.60 14.68 -7.00
CA GLY A 104 -32.50 15.61 -6.32
C GLY A 104 -32.42 15.51 -4.79
N ASN A 105 -32.95 16.52 -4.12
CA ASN A 105 -33.00 16.62 -2.65
C ASN A 105 -31.62 16.55 -1.97
N LEU A 106 -30.58 17.07 -2.65
CA LEU A 106 -29.24 17.17 -2.08
C LEU A 106 -29.24 18.13 -0.89
N ASP A 107 -28.49 17.78 0.14
CA ASP A 107 -28.23 18.67 1.27
C ASP A 107 -27.40 19.90 0.81
N PRO A 108 -27.62 21.12 1.36
CA PRO A 108 -26.82 22.30 1.03
C PRO A 108 -25.32 22.13 1.22
N GLU A 109 -24.88 21.22 2.09
CA GLU A 109 -23.47 20.91 2.32
C GLU A 109 -22.86 19.97 1.27
N VAL A 110 -23.68 19.33 0.42
CA VAL A 110 -23.18 18.46 -0.65
C VAL A 110 -22.52 19.28 -1.75
N ASP A 111 -21.25 19.00 -2.00
CA ASP A 111 -20.47 19.60 -3.07
C ASP A 111 -20.19 18.61 -4.21
N GLU A 112 -19.60 19.11 -5.30
CA GLU A 112 -19.27 18.30 -6.47
C GLU A 112 -18.25 17.18 -6.16
N LYS A 113 -17.39 17.39 -5.15
CA LYS A 113 -16.38 16.40 -4.75
C LYS A 113 -17.05 15.23 -4.04
N LEU A 114 -17.93 15.47 -3.09
CA LEU A 114 -18.70 14.43 -2.40
C LEU A 114 -19.55 13.62 -3.39
N LEU A 115 -20.15 14.29 -4.38
CA LEU A 115 -20.85 13.59 -5.46
C LEU A 115 -19.91 12.70 -6.28
N TYR A 116 -18.71 13.16 -6.59
CA TYR A 116 -17.72 12.36 -7.31
C TYR A 116 -17.26 11.15 -6.47
N ASP A 117 -16.87 11.39 -5.22
CA ASP A 117 -16.38 10.37 -4.29
C ASP A 117 -17.46 9.30 -4.04
N THR A 118 -18.73 9.69 -3.92
CA THR A 118 -19.84 8.75 -3.69
C THR A 118 -20.24 7.98 -4.95
N PHE A 119 -20.38 8.65 -6.09
CA PHE A 119 -20.93 8.03 -7.29
C PHE A 119 -19.89 7.33 -8.17
N SER A 120 -18.60 7.65 -8.03
CA SER A 120 -17.51 6.97 -8.76
C SER A 120 -17.35 5.50 -8.37
N ALA A 121 -17.99 5.08 -7.27
CA ALA A 121 -18.03 3.68 -6.85
C ALA A 121 -18.85 2.77 -7.78
N PHE A 122 -19.83 3.32 -8.48
CA PHE A 122 -20.72 2.55 -9.36
C PHE A 122 -20.20 2.43 -10.80
N GLY A 123 -19.23 3.27 -11.20
CA GLY A 123 -18.64 3.25 -12.53
C GLY A 123 -17.83 4.50 -12.87
N GLY A 124 -17.23 4.51 -14.06
CA GLY A 124 -16.44 5.64 -14.54
C GLY A 124 -17.30 6.88 -14.77
N ILE A 125 -17.02 7.96 -14.04
CA ILE A 125 -17.68 9.26 -14.25
C ILE A 125 -16.99 9.98 -15.41
N VAL A 126 -17.74 10.27 -16.48
CA VAL A 126 -17.25 10.90 -17.72
C VAL A 126 -17.03 12.40 -17.54
N ASP A 127 -17.96 13.05 -16.84
CA ASP A 127 -17.94 14.49 -16.59
C ASP A 127 -17.98 14.78 -15.10
N THR A 128 -17.20 15.77 -14.67
CA THR A 128 -17.24 16.30 -13.31
C THR A 128 -18.70 16.55 -12.88
N PRO A 129 -19.13 15.98 -11.73
CA PRO A 129 -20.46 16.22 -11.18
C PRO A 129 -20.75 17.71 -11.06
N LYS A 130 -22.01 18.10 -11.29
CA LYS A 130 -22.41 19.50 -11.24
C LYS A 130 -23.50 19.69 -10.21
N VAL A 131 -23.22 20.48 -9.18
CA VAL A 131 -24.24 20.95 -8.23
C VAL A 131 -24.80 22.27 -8.73
N MET A 132 -26.11 22.35 -8.89
CA MET A 132 -26.75 23.58 -9.35
C MET A 132 -26.84 24.55 -8.19
N ARG A 133 -26.17 25.70 -8.31
CA ARG A 133 -26.19 26.79 -7.33
C ARG A 133 -26.93 28.00 -7.87
N ASP A 134 -27.49 28.79 -6.96
CA ASP A 134 -28.04 30.10 -7.27
C ASP A 134 -26.93 31.03 -7.79
N PRO A 135 -27.14 31.75 -8.92
CA PRO A 135 -26.11 32.59 -9.52
C PRO A 135 -25.60 33.70 -8.58
N ASP A 136 -26.48 34.26 -7.76
CA ASP A 136 -26.23 35.45 -6.94
C ASP A 136 -25.73 35.07 -5.54
N THR A 137 -26.38 34.11 -4.90
CA THR A 137 -26.06 33.71 -3.51
C THR A 137 -25.03 32.58 -3.43
N LYS A 138 -24.71 31.93 -4.55
CA LYS A 138 -23.91 30.69 -4.62
C LYS A 138 -24.43 29.55 -3.74
N ALA A 139 -25.63 29.66 -3.18
CA ALA A 139 -26.24 28.60 -2.38
C ALA A 139 -26.71 27.44 -3.26
N SER A 140 -26.58 26.21 -2.77
CA SER A 140 -27.05 25.01 -3.48
C SER A 140 -28.56 25.06 -3.68
N ARG A 141 -29.02 24.78 -4.91
CA ARG A 141 -30.44 24.62 -5.24
C ARG A 141 -30.99 23.24 -4.85
N GLY A 142 -30.16 22.40 -4.20
CA GLY A 142 -30.55 21.08 -3.71
C GLY A 142 -30.66 20.01 -4.80
N PHE A 143 -30.01 20.22 -5.96
CA PHE A 143 -29.94 19.20 -7.00
C PHE A 143 -28.65 19.30 -7.83
N GLY A 144 -28.28 18.20 -8.46
CA GLY A 144 -27.10 18.09 -9.30
C GLY A 144 -27.21 17.01 -10.36
N PHE A 145 -26.14 16.84 -11.13
CA PHE A 145 -26.06 15.87 -12.23
C PHE A 145 -24.73 15.11 -12.20
N VAL A 146 -24.79 13.83 -12.54
CA VAL A 146 -23.64 12.93 -12.71
C VAL A 146 -23.77 12.19 -14.04
N SER A 147 -22.67 12.06 -14.77
CA SER A 147 -22.63 11.40 -16.08
C SER A 147 -21.69 10.19 -16.02
N PHE A 148 -22.23 9.00 -16.26
CA PHE A 148 -21.46 7.76 -16.32
C PHE A 148 -21.01 7.42 -17.73
N ASP A 149 -20.01 6.56 -17.83
CA ASP A 149 -19.50 6.00 -19.09
C ASP A 149 -20.33 4.82 -19.62
N SER A 150 -21.22 4.29 -18.78
CA SER A 150 -22.05 3.13 -19.06
C SER A 150 -23.42 3.22 -18.40
N PHE A 151 -24.43 2.66 -19.06
CA PHE A 151 -25.79 2.57 -18.50
C PHE A 151 -25.87 1.61 -17.31
N GLU A 152 -25.02 0.58 -17.29
CA GLU A 152 -24.91 -0.40 -16.20
C GLU A 152 -24.50 0.28 -14.88
N ALA A 153 -23.46 1.13 -14.92
CA ALA A 153 -23.06 1.94 -13.78
C ALA A 153 -24.16 2.88 -13.30
N ALA A 154 -24.87 3.50 -14.25
CA ALA A 154 -25.97 4.40 -13.94
C ALA A 154 -27.18 3.69 -13.30
N ASP A 155 -27.51 2.47 -13.76
CA ASP A 155 -28.59 1.66 -13.17
C ASP A 155 -28.25 1.22 -11.74
N LEU A 156 -27.01 0.74 -11.52
CA LEU A 156 -26.51 0.38 -10.19
C LEU A 156 -26.54 1.56 -9.22
N ALA A 157 -26.12 2.74 -9.68
CA ALA A 157 -26.18 3.97 -8.89
C ALA A 157 -27.63 4.36 -8.54
N ILE A 158 -28.59 4.20 -9.46
CA ILE A 158 -30.02 4.43 -9.17
C ILE A 158 -30.51 3.42 -8.12
N GLU A 159 -30.27 2.13 -8.32
CA GLU A 159 -30.75 1.07 -7.44
C GLU A 159 -30.21 1.21 -6.01
N CYS A 160 -28.91 1.53 -5.89
CA CYS A 160 -28.23 1.57 -4.60
C CYS A 160 -28.43 2.89 -3.88
N MET A 161 -28.44 4.03 -4.58
CA MET A 161 -28.42 5.36 -3.94
C MET A 161 -29.79 6.05 -3.91
N HIS A 162 -30.77 5.61 -4.69
CA HIS A 162 -32.10 6.22 -4.62
C HIS A 162 -32.74 6.00 -3.24
N GLY A 163 -33.05 7.09 -2.55
CA GLY A 163 -33.63 7.07 -1.20
C GLY A 163 -32.60 6.90 -0.06
N GLN A 164 -31.30 6.78 -0.38
CA GLN A 164 -30.24 6.77 0.62
C GLN A 164 -29.94 8.15 1.16
N TYR A 165 -29.39 8.23 2.37
CA TYR A 165 -28.96 9.49 2.96
C TYR A 165 -27.59 9.89 2.43
N LEU A 166 -27.49 11.10 1.87
CA LEU A 166 -26.23 11.78 1.63
C LEU A 166 -26.20 13.04 2.50
N CYS A 167 -25.30 13.06 3.47
CA CYS A 167 -25.36 13.98 4.62
C CYS A 167 -26.70 13.84 5.35
N ASN A 168 -27.44 14.94 5.55
CA ASN A 168 -28.67 14.96 6.35
C ASN A 168 -29.97 14.76 5.54
N ARG A 169 -29.87 14.49 4.23
CA ARG A 169 -31.06 14.34 3.35
C ARG A 169 -31.02 13.07 2.52
N GLN A 170 -32.20 12.49 2.29
CA GLN A 170 -32.36 11.38 1.36
C GLN A 170 -32.29 11.87 -0.08
N VAL A 171 -31.37 11.33 -0.87
CA VAL A 171 -31.16 11.74 -2.25
C VAL A 171 -32.12 11.02 -3.20
N VAL A 172 -32.56 11.73 -4.23
CA VAL A 172 -33.42 11.21 -5.30
C VAL A 172 -32.57 11.02 -6.54
N VAL A 173 -32.21 9.78 -6.86
CA VAL A 173 -31.40 9.44 -8.05
C VAL A 173 -32.31 8.94 -9.16
N GLN A 174 -32.30 9.58 -10.33
CA GLN A 174 -33.10 9.19 -11.50
C GLN A 174 -32.37 9.56 -12.80
N TYR A 175 -32.73 8.97 -13.94
CA TYR A 175 -32.25 9.46 -15.23
C TYR A 175 -32.66 10.91 -15.48
N ALA A 176 -31.70 11.72 -15.94
CA ALA A 176 -31.90 13.12 -16.28
C ALA A 176 -32.76 13.27 -17.55
N PHE A 177 -33.42 14.41 -17.69
CA PHE A 177 -34.13 14.78 -18.92
C PHE A 177 -33.14 15.15 -20.02
N LYS A 178 -33.43 14.75 -21.26
CA LYS A 178 -32.61 15.09 -22.42
C LYS A 178 -32.65 16.60 -22.67
N LYS A 179 -31.51 17.22 -22.98
CA LYS A 179 -31.41 18.68 -23.21
C LYS A 179 -32.34 19.21 -24.31
N ASP A 180 -32.64 18.39 -25.31
CA ASP A 180 -33.43 18.78 -26.49
C ASP A 180 -34.90 18.31 -26.42
N SER A 181 -35.33 17.68 -25.33
CA SER A 181 -36.72 17.21 -25.18
C SER A 181 -37.25 17.48 -23.78
N HIS A 182 -38.44 18.07 -23.69
CA HIS A 182 -38.99 18.51 -22.40
C HIS A 182 -39.64 17.38 -21.58
N ASN A 183 -39.73 16.15 -22.12
CA ASN A 183 -40.45 15.05 -21.48
C ASN A 183 -39.80 13.66 -21.68
N GLU A 184 -38.66 13.57 -22.37
CA GLU A 184 -37.95 12.31 -22.58
C GLU A 184 -36.73 12.25 -21.65
N ARG A 185 -36.64 11.17 -20.87
CA ARG A 185 -35.49 10.89 -20.01
C ARG A 185 -34.46 10.08 -20.77
N HIS A 186 -33.21 10.23 -20.36
CA HIS A 186 -32.14 9.33 -20.76
C HIS A 186 -32.41 7.88 -20.31
N GLY A 187 -31.79 6.88 -20.97
CA GLY A 187 -31.90 5.47 -20.59
C GLY A 187 -32.79 4.60 -21.49
N SER A 188 -33.17 5.11 -22.66
CA SER A 188 -33.99 4.38 -23.63
C SER A 188 -33.26 3.14 -24.21
N GLU A 189 -34.02 2.12 -24.62
CA GLU A 189 -33.47 0.87 -25.18
C GLU A 189 -32.59 1.14 -26.42
N ALA A 190 -32.93 2.16 -27.22
CA ALA A 190 -32.14 2.59 -28.37
C ALA A 190 -30.78 3.21 -27.99
N GLU A 191 -30.72 4.01 -26.91
CA GLU A 191 -29.46 4.58 -26.41
C GLU A 191 -28.55 3.50 -25.81
N ARG A 192 -29.15 2.53 -25.10
CA ARG A 192 -28.43 1.38 -24.53
C ARG A 192 -27.75 0.53 -25.61
N LEU A 193 -28.40 0.32 -26.76
CA LEU A 193 -27.82 -0.42 -27.89
C LEU A 193 -26.68 0.35 -28.60
N LEU A 194 -26.76 1.68 -28.65
CA LEU A 194 -25.68 2.52 -29.20
C LEU A 194 -24.45 2.54 -28.27
N ALA A 195 -24.68 2.50 -26.95
CA ALA A 195 -23.63 2.44 -25.93
C ALA A 195 -22.80 1.15 -25.94
N GLN A 196 -23.42 -0.01 -26.21
CA GLN A 196 -22.75 -1.32 -26.22
C GLN A 196 -21.68 -1.46 -27.32
N ARG A 197 -21.67 -0.54 -28.30
CA ARG A 197 -20.78 -0.59 -29.46
C ARG A 197 -19.51 0.27 -29.27
N ASN A 198 -19.30 0.85 -28.08
CA ASN A 198 -18.20 1.78 -27.79
C ASN A 198 -17.06 1.08 -27.00
N PRO A 199 -15.80 1.09 -27.50
CA PRO A 199 -14.68 0.36 -26.87
C PRO A 199 -14.01 1.07 -25.68
N ASN A 200 -14.36 2.31 -25.36
CA ASN A 200 -13.73 3.09 -24.28
C ASN A 200 -14.52 3.01 -22.97
N LYS A 201 -14.38 1.90 -22.23
CA LYS A 201 -14.87 1.80 -20.84
C LYS A 201 -13.82 2.34 -19.87
N LEU A 202 -14.21 3.28 -19.02
CA LEU A 202 -13.39 3.79 -17.92
C LEU A 202 -13.57 2.86 -16.71
N GLN A 203 -12.46 2.50 -16.06
CA GLN A 203 -12.50 1.64 -14.88
C GLN A 203 -13.07 2.40 -13.67
N PRO A 204 -13.92 1.77 -12.85
CA PRO A 204 -14.45 2.37 -11.62
C PRO A 204 -13.33 2.69 -10.62
N HIS A 205 -13.55 3.69 -9.76
CA HIS A 205 -12.51 4.21 -8.87
C HIS A 205 -12.45 3.53 -7.49
N THR A 206 -13.27 2.51 -7.23
CA THR A 206 -13.26 1.78 -5.94
C THR A 206 -13.40 0.28 -6.12
N MET A 207 -12.56 -0.47 -5.41
CA MET A 207 -12.77 -1.88 -5.09
C MET A 207 -13.43 -1.98 -3.71
N PHE A 208 -14.74 -1.70 -3.57
CA PHE A 208 -15.52 -2.25 -2.45
C PHE A 208 -17.01 -2.35 -2.79
N ALA A 209 -17.56 -3.53 -2.45
CA ALA A 209 -18.96 -3.96 -2.40
C ALA A 209 -19.69 -4.11 -3.74
N PHE A 210 -19.66 -5.33 -4.32
CA PHE A 210 -20.87 -6.16 -4.50
C PHE A 210 -20.46 -7.61 -4.79
N THR A 211 -20.56 -8.47 -3.77
CA THR A 211 -20.72 -9.91 -3.97
C THR A 211 -22.11 -10.16 -4.56
N ALA A 212 -22.20 -10.22 -5.89
CA ALA A 212 -23.33 -10.79 -6.59
C ALA A 212 -22.88 -12.04 -7.35
N ALA A 213 -22.55 -13.09 -6.60
CA ALA A 213 -22.54 -14.44 -7.13
C ALA A 213 -23.99 -14.89 -7.31
N GLY A 214 -24.34 -15.27 -8.54
CA GLY A 214 -25.69 -15.64 -8.94
C GLY A 214 -26.29 -16.77 -8.10
N GLY A 215 -27.54 -16.59 -7.69
CA GLY A 215 -28.37 -17.62 -7.06
C GLY A 215 -29.81 -17.14 -6.98
N ALA A 216 -30.70 -17.79 -7.73
CA ALA A 216 -32.12 -17.47 -7.78
C ALA A 216 -32.76 -17.53 -6.37
N MET A 217 -33.35 -16.42 -5.93
CA MET A 217 -34.17 -16.37 -4.72
C MET A 217 -35.51 -17.07 -4.94
N GLN A 218 -35.73 -18.19 -4.25
CA GLN A 218 -37.08 -18.64 -3.89
C GLN A 218 -37.45 -18.05 -2.53
N ALA A 219 -38.59 -17.36 -2.48
CA ALA A 219 -39.13 -16.71 -1.29
C ALA A 219 -39.62 -17.74 -0.24
N PRO A 220 -39.36 -17.55 1.06
CA PRO A 220 -40.02 -18.33 2.11
C PRO A 220 -41.40 -17.72 2.49
N PRO A 221 -42.37 -18.52 2.95
CA PRO A 221 -43.69 -18.02 3.36
C PRO A 221 -43.68 -17.42 4.79
N PRO A 222 -44.69 -16.62 5.16
CA PRO A 222 -44.69 -15.83 6.39
C PRO A 222 -44.94 -16.66 7.66
N PRO A 223 -44.52 -16.18 8.85
CA PRO A 223 -44.52 -16.98 10.07
C PRO A 223 -45.92 -17.03 10.73
N GLN A 224 -46.33 -18.23 11.10
CA GLN A 224 -47.45 -18.47 12.01
C GLN A 224 -46.94 -18.61 13.44
N TYR A 225 -47.49 -17.80 14.34
CA TYR A 225 -47.35 -17.95 15.80
C TYR A 225 -48.02 -19.26 16.26
N ALA A 226 -47.29 -20.12 16.98
CA ALA A 226 -47.84 -20.88 18.12
C ALA A 226 -46.77 -21.69 18.88
N GLN A 227 -46.68 -21.36 20.17
CA GLN A 227 -46.60 -22.25 21.34
C GLN A 227 -45.32 -23.08 21.64
N SER A 228 -44.89 -22.81 22.88
CA SER A 228 -43.90 -23.48 23.73
C SER A 228 -44.00 -25.00 23.79
N TYR A 229 -42.87 -25.67 23.60
CA TYR A 229 -42.58 -26.96 24.23
C TYR A 229 -41.11 -26.98 24.71
N MET A 230 -40.94 -27.38 25.97
CA MET A 230 -39.64 -27.61 26.59
C MET A 230 -38.96 -28.84 25.96
N GLY A 231 -37.68 -28.70 25.56
CA GLY A 231 -36.87 -29.79 25.06
C GLY A 231 -35.38 -29.44 25.06
N ALA A 232 -34.60 -30.29 25.75
CA ALA A 232 -33.14 -30.44 25.83
C ALA A 232 -32.22 -29.39 25.19
N VAL A 233 -31.32 -28.84 26.03
CA VAL A 233 -30.18 -28.00 25.63
C VAL A 233 -29.22 -28.85 24.78
N PRO A 234 -28.88 -28.43 23.53
CA PRO A 234 -27.83 -29.09 22.77
C PRO A 234 -26.47 -28.88 23.45
N PRO A 235 -25.52 -29.82 23.34
CA PRO A 235 -24.19 -29.64 23.92
C PRO A 235 -23.55 -28.36 23.35
N PRO A 236 -22.76 -27.62 24.15
CA PRO A 236 -22.09 -26.43 23.65
C PRO A 236 -21.22 -26.81 22.44
N PRO A 237 -21.17 -25.96 21.40
CA PRO A 237 -20.26 -26.19 20.28
C PRO A 237 -18.84 -26.36 20.83
N PRO A 238 -18.01 -27.23 20.24
CA PRO A 238 -16.61 -27.36 20.64
C PRO A 238 -15.99 -25.96 20.62
N ALA A 239 -15.30 -25.61 21.72
CA ALA A 239 -14.64 -24.33 21.87
C ALA A 239 -13.82 -24.08 20.60
N GLN A 240 -14.21 -23.06 19.82
CA GLN A 240 -13.46 -22.63 18.65
C GLN A 240 -12.07 -22.27 19.16
N THR A 241 -11.09 -23.12 18.86
CA THR A 241 -9.69 -22.79 19.06
C THR A 241 -9.44 -21.52 18.25
N MET A 242 -9.10 -20.42 18.92
CA MET A 242 -8.75 -19.16 18.24
C MET A 242 -7.49 -19.39 17.40
N ALA A 243 -7.65 -19.85 16.16
CA ALA A 243 -6.54 -20.12 15.25
C ALA A 243 -6.16 -18.85 14.49
N LEU A 244 -4.87 -18.70 14.15
CA LEU A 244 -4.40 -17.65 13.27
C LEU A 244 -4.97 -17.89 11.85
N PRO A 245 -5.68 -16.92 11.24
CA PRO A 245 -6.10 -17.02 9.85
C PRO A 245 -4.91 -17.13 8.88
N PRO A 246 -5.05 -17.86 7.75
CA PRO A 246 -4.01 -17.94 6.72
C PRO A 246 -3.55 -16.56 6.27
N ARG A 247 -2.23 -16.38 6.13
CA ARG A 247 -1.61 -15.10 5.73
C ARG A 247 -0.17 -15.28 5.28
N SER A 248 0.28 -14.46 4.34
CA SER A 248 1.67 -14.30 3.91
C SER A 248 2.18 -12.88 4.20
N GLY A 249 3.50 -12.68 4.21
CA GLY A 249 4.12 -11.38 4.44
C GLY A 249 3.81 -10.77 5.82
N HIS A 250 3.43 -11.58 6.81
CA HIS A 250 3.33 -11.13 8.20
C HIS A 250 4.74 -11.05 8.82
N SER A 251 4.91 -10.25 9.85
CA SER A 251 6.09 -10.37 10.71
C SER A 251 5.80 -11.29 11.88
N ALA A 252 6.85 -11.96 12.37
CA ALA A 252 6.79 -12.78 13.57
C ALA A 252 8.05 -12.54 14.40
N VAL A 253 7.87 -12.13 15.67
CA VAL A 253 8.98 -11.89 16.59
C VAL A 253 8.83 -12.72 17.86
N ALA A 254 9.94 -13.28 18.34
CA ALA A 254 9.96 -14.06 19.58
C ALA A 254 10.35 -13.17 20.77
N ILE A 255 9.53 -13.19 21.82
CA ILE A 255 9.81 -12.52 23.10
C ILE A 255 9.56 -13.55 24.21
N GLY A 256 10.66 -14.02 24.81
CA GLY A 256 10.62 -15.12 25.76
C GLY A 256 10.04 -16.39 25.13
N ALA A 257 8.95 -16.91 25.71
CA ALA A 257 8.26 -18.11 25.23
C ALA A 257 7.00 -17.79 24.39
N LYS A 258 6.90 -16.58 23.85
CA LYS A 258 5.76 -16.13 23.04
C LYS A 258 6.25 -15.63 21.69
N ILE A 259 5.52 -15.96 20.65
CA ILE A 259 5.72 -15.43 19.30
C ILE A 259 4.57 -14.46 19.01
N TYR A 260 4.92 -13.22 18.70
CA TYR A 260 3.98 -12.16 18.33
C TYR A 260 3.97 -12.06 16.81
N VAL A 261 2.79 -12.26 16.22
CA VAL A 261 2.56 -12.19 14.77
C VAL A 261 1.75 -10.95 14.47
N PHE A 262 2.22 -10.13 13.53
CA PHE A 262 1.55 -8.88 13.13
C PHE A 262 1.36 -8.80 11.63
N GLY A 263 0.17 -8.33 11.23
CA GLY A 263 -0.19 -8.01 9.86
C GLY A 263 -0.24 -9.22 8.94
N GLY A 264 0.09 -9.00 7.67
CA GLY A 264 0.05 -9.99 6.59
C GLY A 264 -1.16 -9.82 5.67
N LEU A 265 -1.14 -10.58 4.58
CA LEU A 265 -2.14 -10.61 3.52
C LEU A 265 -2.63 -12.04 3.32
N ASP A 266 -3.92 -12.25 3.20
CA ASP A 266 -4.50 -13.44 2.59
C ASP A 266 -4.85 -13.12 1.12
N ALA A 267 -3.98 -13.56 0.20
CA ALA A 267 -4.17 -13.31 -1.21
C ALA A 267 -5.42 -14.00 -1.77
N ALA A 268 -5.88 -15.11 -1.16
CA ALA A 268 -7.06 -15.83 -1.61
C ALA A 268 -8.36 -15.15 -1.16
N ALA A 269 -8.36 -14.60 0.06
CA ALA A 269 -9.49 -13.83 0.59
C ALA A 269 -9.47 -12.35 0.18
N ALA A 270 -8.35 -11.86 -0.37
CA ALA A 270 -8.06 -10.44 -0.57
C ALA A 270 -8.13 -9.62 0.73
N ASP A 271 -7.89 -10.28 1.87
CA ASP A 271 -7.90 -9.65 3.20
C ASP A 271 -6.49 -9.24 3.59
N ILE A 272 -6.35 -8.03 4.15
CA ILE A 272 -5.09 -7.55 4.69
C ILE A 272 -5.30 -7.25 6.17
N TYR A 273 -4.35 -7.65 6.99
CA TYR A 273 -4.49 -7.62 8.44
C TYR A 273 -3.65 -6.51 9.06
N ASN A 274 -4.15 -5.94 10.16
CA ASN A 274 -3.39 -5.16 11.14
C ASN A 274 -3.58 -5.72 12.57
N ASP A 275 -4.03 -6.97 12.69
CA ASP A 275 -4.19 -7.59 14.00
C ASP A 275 -2.87 -8.21 14.51
N VAL A 276 -2.79 -8.35 15.83
CA VAL A 276 -1.71 -9.09 16.49
C VAL A 276 -2.27 -10.38 17.06
N TYR A 277 -1.60 -11.48 16.75
CA TYR A 277 -1.81 -12.78 17.39
C TYR A 277 -0.58 -13.17 18.18
N VAL A 278 -0.80 -13.89 19.27
CA VAL A 278 0.27 -14.36 20.14
C VAL A 278 0.19 -15.87 20.27
N PHE A 279 1.25 -16.55 19.84
CA PHE A 279 1.42 -17.98 20.03
C PHE A 279 2.33 -18.23 21.23
N ASN A 280 1.82 -18.95 22.23
CA ASN A 280 2.59 -19.37 23.39
C ASN A 280 3.26 -20.71 23.10
N THR A 281 4.59 -20.75 23.05
CA THR A 281 5.37 -21.95 22.70
C THR A 281 5.41 -22.99 23.82
N ARG A 282 5.09 -22.62 25.06
CA ARG A 282 5.00 -23.56 26.20
C ARG A 282 3.68 -24.32 26.21
N THR A 283 2.60 -23.66 25.83
CA THR A 283 1.24 -24.23 25.85
C THR A 283 0.74 -24.62 24.46
N SER A 284 1.49 -24.30 23.41
CA SER A 284 1.12 -24.49 22.01
C SER A 284 -0.27 -23.93 21.68
N SER A 285 -0.55 -22.72 22.18
CA SER A 285 -1.87 -22.11 22.07
C SER A 285 -1.80 -20.68 21.55
N TRP A 286 -2.74 -20.35 20.67
CA TRP A 286 -2.94 -19.02 20.15
C TRP A 286 -3.84 -18.17 21.06
N SER A 287 -3.59 -16.87 21.04
CA SER A 287 -4.42 -15.85 21.68
C SER A 287 -4.45 -14.59 20.82
N LYS A 288 -5.56 -13.85 20.88
CA LYS A 288 -5.71 -12.54 20.25
C LYS A 288 -5.84 -11.48 21.35
N PRO A 289 -4.75 -10.81 21.75
CA PRO A 289 -4.80 -9.81 22.81
C PRO A 289 -5.66 -8.61 22.40
N ALA A 290 -6.23 -7.92 23.39
CA ALA A 290 -6.81 -6.60 23.18
C ALA A 290 -5.67 -5.58 22.96
N ILE A 291 -5.83 -4.73 21.95
CA ILE A 291 -4.83 -3.75 21.52
C ILE A 291 -5.49 -2.38 21.45
N VAL A 292 -4.76 -1.36 21.89
CA VAL A 292 -5.19 0.05 21.86
C VAL A 292 -4.10 0.95 21.26
N GLY A 293 -4.35 2.26 21.18
CA GLY A 293 -3.36 3.24 20.72
C GLY A 293 -3.44 3.55 19.22
N ASP A 294 -2.32 3.92 18.62
CA ASP A 294 -2.22 4.35 17.22
C ASP A 294 -2.03 3.14 16.29
N LEU A 295 -3.14 2.45 15.96
CA LEU A 295 -3.07 1.23 15.16
C LEU A 295 -2.45 1.51 13.77
N PRO A 296 -1.42 0.75 13.35
CA PRO A 296 -0.94 0.80 11.99
C PRO A 296 -2.04 0.35 11.01
N LEU A 297 -2.05 0.93 9.82
CA LEU A 297 -2.90 0.47 8.72
C LEU A 297 -2.58 -1.00 8.34
N PRO A 298 -3.58 -1.77 7.84
CA PRO A 298 -3.41 -3.15 7.39
C PRO A 298 -2.29 -3.33 6.39
N ARG A 299 -1.28 -4.14 6.71
CA ARG A 299 -0.04 -4.20 5.92
C ARG A 299 0.58 -5.59 5.87
N ASN A 300 1.27 -5.89 4.78
CA ASN A 300 2.17 -7.04 4.63
C ASN A 300 3.59 -6.56 4.29
N ALA A 301 4.54 -7.49 4.28
CA ALA A 301 5.92 -7.28 3.86
C ALA A 301 6.66 -6.11 4.59
N HIS A 302 6.27 -5.84 5.83
CA HIS A 302 6.95 -4.90 6.73
C HIS A 302 8.07 -5.61 7.49
N ALA A 303 9.06 -4.84 7.95
CA ALA A 303 10.06 -5.36 8.88
C ALA A 303 9.59 -5.16 10.33
N ALA A 304 9.90 -6.13 11.19
CA ALA A 304 9.70 -5.99 12.62
C ALA A 304 10.90 -6.50 13.42
N VAL A 305 11.27 -5.77 14.45
CA VAL A 305 12.46 -6.03 15.28
C VAL A 305 12.11 -5.88 16.75
N VAL A 306 12.59 -6.80 17.59
CA VAL A 306 12.47 -6.66 19.05
C VAL A 306 13.57 -5.73 19.53
N LEU A 307 13.19 -4.68 20.25
CA LEU A 307 14.17 -3.80 20.89
C LEU A 307 14.62 -4.39 22.23
N PRO A 308 15.93 -4.33 22.54
CA PRO A 308 16.48 -4.66 23.85
C PRO A 308 15.74 -3.99 25.00
N GLU A 309 15.66 -4.72 26.11
CA GLU A 309 15.20 -4.20 27.38
C GLU A 309 16.29 -3.29 27.97
N THR A 310 15.89 -2.10 28.38
CA THR A 310 16.72 -1.13 29.12
C THR A 310 16.15 -0.95 30.51
N GLU A 311 16.93 -0.40 31.46
CA GLU A 311 16.43 -0.13 32.82
C GLU A 311 15.16 0.74 32.80
N GLU A 312 15.09 1.70 31.86
CA GLU A 312 13.93 2.58 31.67
C GLU A 312 12.69 1.84 31.14
N THR A 313 12.89 0.68 30.51
CA THR A 313 11.87 -0.02 29.72
C THR A 313 11.58 -1.42 30.26
N ALA A 314 12.13 -1.76 31.43
CA ALA A 314 11.90 -3.03 32.13
C ALA A 314 10.42 -3.35 32.40
N SER A 315 9.55 -2.34 32.30
CA SER A 315 8.09 -2.50 32.45
C SER A 315 7.37 -2.99 31.19
N ALA A 316 8.00 -2.94 30.01
CA ALA A 316 7.43 -3.37 28.74
C ALA A 316 8.49 -3.69 27.68
N GLN A 317 8.40 -4.87 27.07
CA GLN A 317 9.14 -5.18 25.84
C GLN A 317 8.57 -4.35 24.68
N ARG A 318 9.37 -4.13 23.63
CA ARG A 318 8.96 -3.34 22.48
C ARG A 318 9.28 -4.04 21.17
N MET A 319 8.30 -4.06 20.28
CA MET A 319 8.46 -4.51 18.90
C MET A 319 8.35 -3.28 18.00
N LEU A 320 9.45 -2.94 17.34
CA LEU A 320 9.51 -1.90 16.32
C LEU A 320 8.99 -2.45 15.00
N VAL A 321 8.17 -1.67 14.28
CA VAL A 321 7.69 -2.00 12.94
C VAL A 321 7.93 -0.83 12.00
N PHE A 322 8.51 -1.11 10.84
CA PHE A 322 8.80 -0.13 9.81
C PHE A 322 8.28 -0.59 8.44
N GLY A 323 7.68 0.35 7.72
CA GLY A 323 7.25 0.20 6.34
C GLY A 323 6.25 -0.93 6.10
N GLY A 324 6.48 -1.66 5.00
CA GLY A 324 5.53 -2.62 4.44
C GLY A 324 4.58 -1.96 3.45
N SER A 325 3.63 -2.73 2.93
CA SER A 325 2.69 -2.27 1.92
C SER A 325 1.28 -2.76 2.14
N SER A 326 0.37 -2.20 1.35
CA SER A 326 -0.96 -2.71 1.10
C SER A 326 -1.31 -2.49 -0.37
N PRO A 327 -2.06 -3.39 -1.03
CA PRO A 327 -2.69 -3.13 -2.32
C PRO A 327 -3.40 -1.76 -2.44
N GLU A 328 -3.92 -1.21 -1.35
CA GLU A 328 -4.69 0.04 -1.37
C GLU A 328 -3.83 1.31 -1.48
N TYR A 329 -2.67 1.32 -0.82
CA TYR A 329 -1.83 2.53 -0.69
C TYR A 329 -0.34 2.30 -0.98
N GLY A 330 0.04 1.09 -1.36
CA GLY A 330 1.41 0.71 -1.71
C GLY A 330 2.38 0.72 -0.52
N ALA A 331 3.67 0.84 -0.82
CA ALA A 331 4.74 0.84 0.18
C ALA A 331 4.65 2.06 1.12
N THR A 332 5.06 1.88 2.37
CA THR A 332 5.01 2.90 3.43
C THR A 332 6.38 3.10 4.07
N SER A 333 6.58 4.26 4.71
CA SER A 333 7.79 4.62 5.48
C SER A 333 7.44 5.02 6.93
N ASP A 334 6.26 4.64 7.41
CA ASP A 334 5.86 4.93 8.78
C ASP A 334 6.49 3.95 9.78
N LEU A 335 6.68 4.44 11.01
CA LEU A 335 7.37 3.75 12.09
C LEU A 335 6.45 3.66 13.31
N TYR A 336 6.31 2.45 13.85
CA TYR A 336 5.50 2.20 15.05
C TYR A 336 6.23 1.35 16.06
N ILE A 337 5.87 1.51 17.33
CA ILE A 337 6.21 0.57 18.38
C ILE A 337 4.93 -0.09 18.90
N LEU A 338 4.96 -1.41 18.98
CA LEU A 338 4.05 -2.17 19.83
C LEU A 338 4.69 -2.34 21.20
N HIS A 339 4.10 -1.71 22.20
CA HIS A 339 4.48 -1.88 23.60
C HIS A 339 3.80 -3.12 24.17
N ILE A 340 4.61 -3.99 24.78
CA ILE A 340 4.21 -5.29 25.31
C ILE A 340 4.50 -5.28 26.81
N PRO A 341 3.54 -4.83 27.64
CA PRO A 341 3.75 -4.73 29.09
C PRO A 341 4.11 -6.07 29.72
N SER A 342 5.08 -6.07 30.64
CA SER A 342 5.47 -7.27 31.40
C SER A 342 4.33 -7.78 32.30
N ASN A 343 3.39 -6.90 32.67
CA ASN A 343 2.17 -7.27 33.37
C ASN A 343 1.06 -7.63 32.37
N GLU A 344 0.72 -8.92 32.31
CA GLU A 344 -0.29 -9.48 31.40
C GLU A 344 -1.72 -8.93 31.60
N THR A 345 -2.01 -8.22 32.71
CA THR A 345 -3.31 -7.55 32.88
C THR A 345 -3.43 -6.27 32.07
N LYS A 346 -2.32 -5.71 31.58
CA LYS A 346 -2.32 -4.50 30.74
C LYS A 346 -2.42 -4.90 29.28
N SER A 347 -3.24 -4.16 28.53
CA SER A 347 -3.36 -4.32 27.08
C SER A 347 -2.06 -3.93 26.38
N LEU A 348 -1.78 -4.61 25.26
CA LEU A 348 -0.78 -4.17 24.31
C LEU A 348 -1.24 -2.83 23.71
N TYR A 349 -0.31 -1.96 23.35
CA TYR A 349 -0.67 -0.72 22.67
C TYR A 349 0.34 -0.30 21.62
N TRP A 350 -0.18 0.27 20.53
CA TRP A 350 0.61 0.86 19.47
C TRP A 350 0.88 2.34 19.75
N GLU A 351 2.08 2.77 19.40
CA GLU A 351 2.48 4.17 19.37
C GLU A 351 3.06 4.47 17.99
N LYS A 352 2.51 5.48 17.32
CA LYS A 352 3.09 5.97 16.06
C LYS A 352 4.22 6.94 16.39
N LEU A 353 5.40 6.65 15.86
CA LEU A 353 6.57 7.48 16.09
C LEU A 353 6.68 8.58 15.04
N SER A 354 7.24 9.71 15.46
CA SER A 354 7.67 10.78 14.57
C SER A 354 9.17 10.94 14.72
N THR A 355 9.91 10.91 13.61
CA THR A 355 11.36 11.07 13.58
C THR A 355 11.71 12.51 13.19
N SER A 356 12.82 13.04 13.71
CA SER A 356 13.22 14.44 13.47
C SER A 356 14.14 14.64 12.26
N SER A 357 14.54 13.56 11.58
CA SER A 357 15.47 13.55 10.46
C SER A 357 14.79 13.16 9.14
N GLU A 358 15.57 13.15 8.06
CA GLU A 358 15.16 12.60 6.76
C GLU A 358 14.68 11.15 6.95
N THR A 359 13.48 10.85 6.47
CA THR A 359 12.88 9.52 6.57
C THR A 359 13.34 8.66 5.39
N PRO A 360 13.64 7.37 5.61
CA PRO A 360 13.97 6.48 4.50
C PRO A 360 12.81 6.38 3.50
N GLU A 361 13.13 6.07 2.25
CA GLU A 361 12.11 5.82 1.23
C GLU A 361 11.14 4.72 1.70
N ALA A 362 9.86 4.91 1.37
CA ALA A 362 8.81 3.94 1.61
C ALA A 362 9.14 2.60 0.93
N ARG A 363 9.11 1.51 1.71
CA ARG A 363 9.62 0.22 1.26
C ARG A 363 8.87 -0.98 1.83
N GLU A 364 8.79 -2.02 1.02
CA GLU A 364 8.30 -3.34 1.40
C GLU A 364 9.33 -4.43 1.10
N LEU A 365 9.14 -5.64 1.63
CA LEU A 365 10.01 -6.80 1.41
C LEU A 365 11.49 -6.53 1.81
N HIS A 366 11.69 -5.64 2.78
CA HIS A 366 13.00 -5.34 3.36
C HIS A 366 13.19 -6.13 4.66
N CYS A 367 14.42 -6.21 5.14
CA CYS A 367 14.71 -6.76 6.46
C CYS A 367 14.95 -5.63 7.48
N GLY A 368 14.70 -5.93 8.75
CA GLY A 368 15.08 -5.10 9.88
C GLY A 368 15.94 -5.93 10.83
N LEU A 369 17.09 -5.39 11.25
CA LEU A 369 18.11 -6.11 11.99
C LEU A 369 18.59 -5.25 13.16
N LEU A 370 18.63 -5.83 14.36
CA LEU A 370 19.25 -5.18 15.52
C LEU A 370 20.77 -5.32 15.40
N GLN A 371 21.46 -4.25 15.02
CA GLN A 371 22.93 -4.27 14.83
C GLN A 371 23.68 -4.05 16.15
N SER A 372 23.18 -3.16 17.01
CA SER A 372 23.78 -2.86 18.30
C SER A 372 22.71 -2.59 19.37
N ASP A 373 23.13 -2.32 20.60
CA ASP A 373 22.24 -2.02 21.74
C ASP A 373 21.34 -0.79 21.55
N ASN A 374 21.59 0.05 20.53
CA ASN A 374 20.80 1.26 20.24
C ASN A 374 20.48 1.46 18.76
N THR A 375 20.91 0.57 17.86
CA THR A 375 20.73 0.76 16.42
C THR A 375 20.01 -0.40 15.75
N VAL A 376 19.01 -0.07 14.95
CA VAL A 376 18.32 -1.00 14.04
C VAL A 376 18.64 -0.61 12.60
N VAL A 377 19.04 -1.59 11.80
CA VAL A 377 19.33 -1.43 10.39
C VAL A 377 18.17 -1.98 9.57
N PHE A 378 17.67 -1.19 8.64
CA PHE A 378 16.73 -1.62 7.61
C PHE A 378 17.43 -1.65 6.27
N ALA A 379 17.51 -2.83 5.66
CA ALA A 379 18.28 -3.04 4.43
C ALA A 379 17.43 -3.66 3.32
N GLY A 380 17.68 -3.21 2.10
CA GLY A 380 16.97 -3.66 0.92
C GLY A 380 15.50 -3.23 0.89
N GLY A 381 14.69 -4.07 0.27
CA GLY A 381 13.30 -3.82 -0.04
C GLY A 381 13.09 -3.25 -1.43
N ARG A 382 11.85 -2.94 -1.75
CA ARG A 382 11.47 -2.23 -2.97
C ARG A 382 10.47 -1.12 -2.65
N ASN A 383 10.51 -0.08 -3.46
CA ASN A 383 9.64 1.07 -3.32
C ASN A 383 8.29 0.89 -4.02
N PHE A 384 7.48 1.95 -4.04
CA PHE A 384 6.17 1.97 -4.68
C PHE A 384 6.21 1.62 -6.18
N ASP A 385 7.27 2.02 -6.91
CA ASP A 385 7.47 1.69 -8.32
C ASP A 385 7.89 0.21 -8.54
N GLY A 386 8.08 -0.56 -7.46
CA GLY A 386 8.62 -1.91 -7.51
C GLY A 386 10.13 -1.97 -7.76
N LYS A 387 10.84 -0.83 -7.72
CA LYS A 387 12.30 -0.79 -7.85
C LYS A 387 12.94 -1.14 -6.52
N VAL A 388 14.01 -1.94 -6.57
CA VAL A 388 14.80 -2.26 -5.38
C VAL A 388 15.38 -0.97 -4.76
N CYS A 389 15.26 -0.85 -3.44
CA CYS A 389 15.84 0.26 -2.70
C CYS A 389 17.37 0.15 -2.74
N THR A 390 18.03 1.30 -2.88
CA THR A 390 19.49 1.38 -3.08
C THR A 390 20.27 1.90 -1.88
N ASP A 391 19.59 2.05 -0.76
CA ASP A 391 20.09 2.59 0.48
C ASP A 391 19.99 1.56 1.62
N MET A 392 20.79 1.81 2.65
CA MET A 392 20.64 1.18 3.96
C MET A 392 20.25 2.24 4.97
N ALA A 393 19.15 2.00 5.70
CA ALA A 393 18.60 2.95 6.65
C ALA A 393 18.90 2.50 8.09
N ILE A 394 19.69 3.29 8.80
CA ILE A 394 20.08 3.01 10.19
C ILE A 394 19.24 3.91 11.10
N LEU A 395 18.51 3.31 12.03
CA LEU A 395 17.73 4.00 13.05
C LEU A 395 18.45 3.91 14.40
N ASP A 396 18.87 5.06 14.94
CA ASP A 396 19.17 5.19 16.36
C ASP A 396 17.85 5.39 17.12
N TYR A 397 17.40 4.36 17.84
CA TYR A 397 16.13 4.40 18.58
C TYR A 397 16.26 5.01 19.98
N SER A 398 17.46 5.43 20.39
CA SER A 398 17.63 6.26 21.61
C SER A 398 17.24 7.71 21.35
N THR A 399 17.45 8.18 20.12
CA THR A 399 17.19 9.55 19.68
C THR A 399 16.08 9.67 18.62
N TRP A 400 15.62 8.53 18.08
CA TRP A 400 14.67 8.44 16.96
C TRP A 400 15.15 9.18 15.71
N THR A 401 16.44 9.04 15.40
CA THR A 401 17.07 9.64 14.23
C THR A 401 17.53 8.61 13.22
N TRP A 402 17.30 8.91 11.95
CA TRP A 402 17.77 8.14 10.83
C TRP A 402 19.13 8.62 10.33
N GLN A 403 19.96 7.65 9.97
CA GLN A 403 21.14 7.82 9.14
C GLN A 403 20.94 6.97 7.88
N LEU A 404 20.94 7.63 6.72
CA LEU A 404 20.85 6.96 5.42
C LEU A 404 22.27 6.75 4.87
N VAL A 405 22.61 5.50 4.57
CA VAL A 405 23.86 5.13 3.90
C VAL A 405 23.56 4.99 2.41
N PRO A 406 23.95 5.97 1.57
CA PRO A 406 23.59 5.99 0.15
C PRO A 406 24.43 5.00 -0.63
N ILE A 407 23.79 4.34 -1.61
CA ILE A 407 24.44 3.56 -2.68
C ILE A 407 25.13 2.29 -2.15
N CYS A 408 24.39 1.19 -2.17
CA CYS A 408 24.97 -0.14 -2.21
C CYS A 408 24.98 -0.63 -3.68
N GLU A 409 26.09 -1.21 -4.15
CA GLU A 409 26.04 -2.03 -5.38
C GLU A 409 25.16 -3.29 -5.17
N TRP A 410 24.91 -3.60 -3.90
CA TRP A 410 24.03 -4.65 -3.43
C TRP A 410 22.61 -4.09 -3.17
N ASN A 411 21.64 -4.41 -4.02
CA ASN A 411 20.25 -3.95 -3.90
C ASN A 411 19.28 -5.11 -4.08
N ARG A 412 18.48 -5.42 -3.06
CA ARG A 412 17.64 -6.63 -3.06
C ARG A 412 16.36 -6.44 -2.27
N CYS A 413 15.30 -7.15 -2.66
CA CYS A 413 14.13 -7.35 -1.81
C CYS A 413 13.87 -8.83 -1.55
N SER A 414 13.05 -9.12 -0.54
CA SER A 414 12.60 -10.47 -0.19
C SER A 414 13.76 -11.44 0.11
N LEU A 415 14.78 -10.91 0.79
CA LEU A 415 15.98 -11.61 1.22
C LEU A 415 15.84 -12.15 2.65
N ALA A 416 16.72 -13.08 3.02
CA ALA A 416 16.99 -13.40 4.41
C ALA A 416 18.22 -12.65 4.89
N ALA A 417 18.16 -12.12 6.11
CA ALA A 417 19.31 -11.47 6.72
C ALA A 417 19.33 -11.71 8.24
N GLY A 418 20.51 -11.56 8.84
CA GLY A 418 20.74 -11.70 10.26
C GLY A 418 22.05 -11.03 10.67
N VAL A 419 22.24 -10.85 11.97
CA VAL A 419 23.55 -10.47 12.53
C VAL A 419 24.25 -11.74 12.97
N VAL A 420 25.45 -12.01 12.45
CA VAL A 420 26.25 -13.20 12.76
C VAL A 420 27.62 -12.74 13.22
N ASP A 421 27.97 -13.04 14.47
CA ASP A 421 29.24 -12.65 15.11
C ASP A 421 29.53 -11.12 15.00
N GLY A 422 28.46 -10.31 15.02
CA GLY A 422 28.51 -8.85 14.94
C GLY A 422 28.44 -8.27 13.53
N GLU A 423 28.52 -9.09 12.49
CA GLU A 423 28.42 -8.64 11.09
C GLU A 423 27.00 -8.83 10.54
N LEU A 424 26.52 -7.90 9.72
CA LEU A 424 25.27 -8.07 8.98
C LEU A 424 25.50 -9.04 7.84
N VAL A 425 24.73 -10.13 7.77
CA VAL A 425 24.80 -11.15 6.74
C VAL A 425 23.47 -11.22 6.00
N SER A 426 23.52 -11.32 4.69
CA SER A 426 22.35 -11.45 3.81
C SER A 426 22.50 -12.59 2.81
N PHE A 427 21.38 -13.20 2.44
CA PHE A 427 21.34 -14.33 1.52
C PHE A 427 20.13 -14.28 0.58
N GLY A 428 20.39 -14.54 -0.70
CA GLY A 428 19.38 -14.67 -1.75
C GLY A 428 18.63 -13.37 -2.05
N GLY A 429 17.33 -13.47 -2.37
CA GLY A 429 16.45 -12.35 -2.68
C GLY A 429 16.35 -12.06 -4.18
N TRP A 430 15.73 -10.94 -4.52
CA TRP A 430 15.56 -10.47 -5.90
C TRP A 430 16.24 -9.11 -6.11
N ASP A 431 17.09 -8.99 -7.13
CA ASP A 431 17.94 -7.81 -7.38
C ASP A 431 17.32 -6.75 -8.33
N GLY A 432 16.07 -6.96 -8.75
CA GLY A 432 15.43 -6.16 -9.81
C GLY A 432 15.39 -6.84 -11.17
N GLY A 433 16.16 -7.91 -11.38
CA GLY A 433 16.19 -8.68 -12.62
C GLY A 433 16.22 -10.19 -12.43
N ARG A 434 16.88 -10.70 -11.39
CA ARG A 434 17.07 -12.13 -11.13
C ARG A 434 16.80 -12.48 -9.67
N ILE A 435 16.38 -13.73 -9.46
CA ILE A 435 16.37 -14.36 -8.15
C ILE A 435 17.79 -14.85 -7.89
N CYS A 436 18.31 -14.61 -6.69
CA CYS A 436 19.71 -14.84 -6.38
C CYS A 436 19.90 -15.95 -5.33
N ASN A 437 21.11 -16.52 -5.29
CA ASN A 437 21.55 -17.56 -4.35
C ASN A 437 22.91 -17.24 -3.70
N ASP A 438 23.33 -15.99 -3.77
CA ASP A 438 24.60 -15.48 -3.26
C ASP A 438 24.45 -14.94 -1.83
N CYS A 439 25.58 -14.89 -1.13
CA CYS A 439 25.68 -14.45 0.25
C CYS A 439 26.57 -13.22 0.34
N TYR A 440 26.17 -12.23 1.14
CA TYR A 440 26.95 -11.03 1.38
C TYR A 440 27.07 -10.75 2.87
N ARG A 441 28.15 -10.07 3.27
CA ARG A 441 28.33 -9.49 4.59
C ARG A 441 28.56 -7.98 4.46
N TYR A 442 28.04 -7.20 5.39
CA TYR A 442 28.36 -5.77 5.46
C TYR A 442 29.66 -5.57 6.25
N SER A 443 30.60 -4.82 5.67
CA SER A 443 31.85 -4.42 6.32
C SER A 443 31.76 -2.97 6.75
N ASP A 444 31.81 -2.71 8.07
CA ASP A 444 31.84 -1.34 8.61
C ASP A 444 33.12 -0.60 8.18
N ASP A 445 34.24 -1.32 8.01
CA ASP A 445 35.52 -0.73 7.60
C ASP A 445 35.50 -0.25 6.14
N GLU A 446 34.80 -0.97 5.27
CA GLU A 446 34.70 -0.65 3.82
C GLU A 446 33.38 0.06 3.48
N GLU A 447 32.53 0.30 4.48
CA GLU A 447 31.16 0.83 4.37
C GLU A 447 30.34 0.17 3.23
N SER A 448 30.58 -1.11 2.96
CA SER A 448 30.05 -1.79 1.77
C SER A 448 29.73 -3.27 2.01
N TRP A 449 28.87 -3.81 1.13
CA TRP A 449 28.52 -5.22 1.11
C TRP A 449 29.56 -6.02 0.32
N LEU A 450 30.21 -6.94 1.00
CA LEU A 450 31.23 -7.82 0.46
C LEU A 450 30.64 -9.21 0.21
N ALA A 451 30.84 -9.74 -1.00
CA ALA A 451 30.44 -11.10 -1.33
C ALA A 451 31.20 -12.09 -0.43
N VAL A 452 30.48 -13.09 0.08
CA VAL A 452 31.04 -14.16 0.91
C VAL A 452 31.20 -15.40 0.04
N THR A 453 32.44 -15.81 -0.20
CA THR A 453 32.73 -17.05 -0.92
C THR A 453 32.49 -18.25 0.00
N ALA A 454 31.60 -19.15 -0.39
CA ALA A 454 31.40 -20.39 0.35
C ALA A 454 32.66 -21.29 0.25
N ALA A 455 33.07 -21.90 1.37
CA ALA A 455 34.27 -22.75 1.46
C ALA A 455 34.25 -24.01 0.56
N ASN A 456 33.15 -24.28 -0.15
CA ASN A 456 33.07 -25.35 -1.15
C ASN A 456 33.76 -24.98 -2.48
N ALA A 457 34.14 -23.71 -2.68
CA ALA A 457 34.91 -23.27 -3.84
C ALA A 457 36.35 -23.82 -3.75
N LYS A 458 36.54 -25.04 -4.27
CA LYS A 458 37.86 -25.56 -4.63
C LYS A 458 38.36 -24.73 -5.81
N ASP A 459 39.03 -23.62 -5.53
CA ASP A 459 40.18 -23.06 -6.26
C ASP A 459 40.28 -21.55 -6.02
N GLU A 460 41.39 -21.13 -5.44
CA GLU A 460 41.80 -19.73 -5.39
C GLU A 460 42.27 -19.28 -6.78
N LYS A 461 41.39 -18.69 -7.60
CA LYS A 461 41.77 -17.74 -8.67
C LYS A 461 40.56 -17.04 -9.31
N GLU A 462 40.61 -15.71 -9.26
CA GLU A 462 39.72 -14.72 -9.93
C GLU A 462 38.27 -14.64 -9.42
N PRO A 463 37.56 -13.50 -9.61
CA PRO A 463 36.38 -13.16 -8.82
C PRO A 463 35.28 -14.18 -9.09
N VAL A 464 35.15 -15.10 -8.15
CA VAL A 464 34.24 -16.24 -8.20
C VAL A 464 32.83 -15.68 -8.18
N ASP A 465 31.99 -16.16 -9.10
CA ASP A 465 30.56 -15.97 -9.04
C ASP A 465 30.09 -16.15 -7.58
N PRO A 466 29.48 -15.14 -6.93
CA PRO A 466 29.15 -15.22 -5.51
C PRO A 466 28.01 -16.21 -5.23
N SER A 467 27.47 -16.86 -6.28
CA SER A 467 26.51 -17.94 -6.18
C SER A 467 27.02 -19.09 -5.31
N VAL A 468 26.15 -19.59 -4.42
CA VAL A 468 26.51 -20.71 -3.56
C VAL A 468 26.25 -22.03 -4.30
N GLU A 469 27.32 -22.73 -4.68
CA GLU A 469 27.22 -24.01 -5.38
C GLU A 469 26.41 -25.03 -4.58
N GLY A 470 25.44 -25.68 -5.25
CA GLY A 470 24.55 -26.67 -4.65
C GLY A 470 23.37 -26.08 -3.87
N VAL A 471 23.23 -24.75 -3.83
CA VAL A 471 22.08 -24.06 -3.23
C VAL A 471 21.31 -23.29 -4.30
N SER A 472 20.02 -23.61 -4.45
CA SER A 472 19.13 -22.93 -5.39
C SER A 472 18.88 -21.48 -5.00
N GLU A 473 18.73 -20.64 -6.04
CA GLU A 473 18.22 -19.29 -5.94
C GLU A 473 16.86 -19.25 -5.28
N ARG A 474 16.61 -18.20 -4.52
CA ARG A 474 15.37 -18.07 -3.76
C ARG A 474 15.05 -16.64 -3.38
N PHE A 475 13.76 -16.36 -3.30
CA PHE A 475 13.23 -15.17 -2.67
C PHE A 475 12.00 -15.56 -1.83
N GLY A 476 11.62 -14.71 -0.88
CA GLY A 476 10.45 -14.99 -0.01
C GLY A 476 10.71 -16.07 1.05
N HIS A 477 11.97 -16.46 1.22
CA HIS A 477 12.46 -17.30 2.31
C HIS A 477 12.51 -16.51 3.61
N CYS A 478 12.48 -17.22 4.75
CA CYS A 478 12.69 -16.61 6.05
C CYS A 478 14.10 -16.89 6.56
N GLY A 479 14.63 -15.96 7.36
CA GLY A 479 15.95 -16.05 7.96
C GLY A 479 15.92 -15.67 9.43
N THR A 480 16.74 -16.32 10.25
CA THR A 480 16.97 -15.92 11.63
C THR A 480 18.38 -16.27 12.09
N THR A 481 18.99 -15.42 12.92
CA THR A 481 20.25 -15.74 13.57
C THR A 481 20.03 -16.82 14.64
N VAL A 482 20.84 -17.87 14.60
CA VAL A 482 20.87 -18.92 15.61
C VAL A 482 22.23 -18.97 16.28
N THR A 483 22.24 -19.27 17.59
CA THR A 483 23.47 -19.61 18.32
C THR A 483 23.47 -21.10 18.59
N MET A 484 24.55 -21.77 18.18
CA MET A 484 24.74 -23.20 18.37
C MET A 484 25.85 -23.46 19.39
N GLU A 485 25.66 -24.49 20.22
CA GLU A 485 26.73 -25.04 21.06
C GLU A 485 27.32 -26.24 20.32
N LEU A 486 28.58 -26.13 19.88
CA LEU A 486 29.26 -27.25 19.25
C LEU A 486 29.75 -28.24 20.32
N PRO A 487 29.64 -29.56 20.09
CA PRO A 487 30.29 -30.55 20.95
C PRO A 487 31.81 -30.35 20.88
N SER A 488 32.42 -29.98 22.01
CA SER A 488 33.86 -29.84 22.17
C SER A 488 34.38 -30.97 23.06
N GLU A 489 35.50 -31.59 22.69
CA GLU A 489 36.23 -32.53 23.56
C GLU A 489 36.90 -31.82 24.74
N ALA A 490 37.05 -30.49 24.68
CA ALA A 490 37.51 -29.66 25.78
C ALA A 490 36.32 -29.18 26.63
N ALA A 491 36.54 -29.00 27.94
CA ALA A 491 35.50 -28.62 28.91
C ALA A 491 34.79 -27.27 28.64
N GLU A 492 35.25 -26.49 27.65
CA GLU A 492 34.61 -25.28 27.18
C GLU A 492 33.82 -25.55 25.91
N LYS A 493 32.50 -25.35 25.99
CA LYS A 493 31.60 -25.36 24.84
C LYS A 493 31.84 -24.11 24.01
N THR A 494 32.34 -24.25 22.79
CA THR A 494 32.44 -23.14 21.84
C THR A 494 31.04 -22.79 21.34
N ARG A 495 30.64 -21.53 21.52
CA ARG A 495 29.41 -20.99 20.93
C ARG A 495 29.74 -20.44 19.55
N GLN A 496 28.93 -20.77 18.56
CA GLN A 496 29.04 -20.25 17.20
C GLN A 496 27.70 -19.70 16.74
N GLN A 497 27.69 -18.56 16.07
CA GLN A 497 26.49 -18.01 15.45
C GLN A 497 26.41 -18.40 13.96
N GLY A 498 25.19 -18.42 13.44
CA GLY A 498 24.92 -18.60 12.02
C GLY A 498 23.58 -18.02 11.61
N LEU A 499 23.40 -17.79 10.31
CA LEU A 499 22.12 -17.43 9.71
C LEU A 499 21.42 -18.71 9.25
N LEU A 500 20.31 -19.03 9.89
CA LEU A 500 19.43 -20.14 9.50
C LEU A 500 18.38 -19.63 8.52
N VAL A 501 18.32 -20.24 7.33
CA VAL A 501 17.40 -19.89 6.25
C VAL A 501 16.48 -21.07 5.96
N PHE A 502 15.18 -20.81 5.81
CA PHE A 502 14.20 -21.83 5.48
C PHE A 502 13.32 -21.43 4.30
N GLY A 503 13.13 -22.41 3.40
CA GLY A 503 12.18 -22.34 2.29
C GLY A 503 12.47 -21.23 1.28
N GLY A 504 11.40 -20.55 0.86
CA GLY A 504 11.40 -19.58 -0.25
C GLY A 504 10.84 -20.20 -1.52
N MET A 505 11.00 -19.51 -2.64
CA MET A 505 10.58 -19.99 -3.95
C MET A 505 11.53 -19.52 -5.04
N ASN A 506 11.57 -20.26 -6.14
CA ASN A 506 12.24 -19.87 -7.38
C ASN A 506 11.28 -19.97 -8.57
N ALA A 507 11.81 -19.90 -9.80
CA ALA A 507 10.98 -19.95 -10.99
C ALA A 507 10.36 -21.34 -11.22
N GLU A 508 10.96 -22.38 -10.64
CA GLU A 508 10.61 -23.78 -10.87
C GLU A 508 9.73 -24.39 -9.76
N SER A 509 9.88 -23.94 -8.51
CA SER A 509 9.32 -24.62 -7.34
C SER A 509 9.27 -23.76 -6.08
N ASP A 510 8.38 -24.16 -5.16
CA ASP A 510 8.45 -23.78 -3.76
C ASP A 510 9.49 -24.65 -3.05
N LEU A 511 10.32 -24.03 -2.22
CA LEU A 511 11.43 -24.67 -1.52
C LEU A 511 11.04 -25.00 -0.07
N ASP A 512 11.48 -26.15 0.42
CA ASP A 512 11.22 -26.65 1.77
C ASP A 512 12.51 -27.06 2.52
N ASP A 513 13.66 -26.71 1.97
CA ASP A 513 14.98 -26.99 2.53
C ASP A 513 15.38 -25.99 3.62
N LEU A 514 16.36 -26.42 4.42
CA LEU A 514 16.95 -25.65 5.51
C LEU A 514 18.43 -25.44 5.24
N ILE A 515 18.88 -24.19 5.22
CA ILE A 515 20.27 -23.81 4.98
C ILE A 515 20.82 -23.13 6.24
N LEU A 516 22.03 -23.49 6.62
CA LEU A 516 22.75 -22.86 7.71
C LEU A 516 24.03 -22.21 7.17
N ILE A 517 24.10 -20.89 7.24
CA ILE A 517 25.26 -20.09 6.84
C ILE A 517 26.04 -19.74 8.10
N MET A 518 27.30 -20.15 8.17
CA MET A 518 28.17 -19.91 9.33
C MET A 518 29.54 -19.43 8.89
N PRO A 519 30.23 -18.63 9.72
CA PRO A 519 31.62 -18.30 9.51
C PRO A 519 32.49 -19.57 9.47
N CYS A 520 33.45 -19.61 8.55
CA CYS A 520 34.42 -20.70 8.51
C CYS A 520 35.35 -20.56 9.72
N LEU A 521 35.30 -21.52 10.65
CA LEU A 521 36.31 -21.65 11.69
C LEU A 521 37.58 -22.18 11.01
N LEU A 522 38.40 -21.28 10.46
CA LEU A 522 39.78 -21.62 10.13
C LEU A 522 40.45 -22.03 11.44
N SER A 523 40.55 -23.33 11.66
CA SER A 523 41.51 -23.88 12.61
C SER A 523 42.87 -23.31 12.22
N CYS A 524 43.47 -22.52 13.11
CA CYS A 524 44.90 -22.25 13.02
C CYS A 524 45.63 -23.58 12.91
N THR A 525 46.18 -23.87 11.74
CA THR A 525 47.26 -24.86 11.55
C THR A 525 48.29 -24.28 10.63
#